data_AF-A0A6A4IEJ8-F1
#
_entry.id   AF-A0A6A4IEJ8-F1
#
_cell.length_a   1.000
_cell.length_b   1.000
_cell.length_c   1.000
_cell.angle_alpha   90.00
_cell.angle_beta   90.00
_cell.angle_gamma   90.00
#
_symmetry.space_group_name_H-M   'P 1'
#
loop_
_entity.id
_entity.type
_entity.pdbx_description
1 polymer ?
#
loop_
_entity_poly.entity_id
_entity_poly.type
_entity_poly.pdbx_seq_one_letter_code
_entity_poly.pdbx_strand_id
1 'polypeptide(L)'
;MQLSQGRVLPDCWGHRGASAAFPENTLASFEAAIRDGAEGIESDVHVSSDDVVIMFHDPELSRTTDSTGAIKDRTWYGVDGMEHVRTVKEPRQAIPTFAETPENQHVKFNVDVKPQNDPQRLFSLMAKIITAQSDWETKLAPRLVLGLWHPRFIPAAKEHLPGVTRSFIGISPYLARTYFWDHCDFFSMSFGVLTTSDGEKFRQECKAAGKKLMVWTVNKPEHMMEAVRWEVDCILTDVTKTWLDMRSALYTDYEKIGLQYSRSFLWTTLYYYTPVQMYFRSMVDKRLQKIAGPFTPATIDTA
;
A
#
# COMPACT_ATOMS: atom_id res chain seq x y z
N MET A 1 10.41 29.26 -22.12
CA MET A 1 10.05 27.91 -21.62
C MET A 1 10.61 27.83 -20.22
N GLN A 2 9.79 28.11 -19.22
CA GLN A 2 10.23 28.22 -17.83
C GLN A 2 10.15 26.81 -17.24
N LEU A 3 11.30 26.14 -17.11
CA LEU A 3 11.38 24.89 -16.36
C LEU A 3 10.78 25.16 -14.97
N SER A 4 9.85 24.31 -14.52
CA SER A 4 9.22 24.40 -13.20
C SER A 4 10.21 24.01 -12.10
N GLN A 5 11.32 24.73 -11.98
CA GLN A 5 12.33 24.47 -10.96
C GLN A 5 11.73 24.79 -9.58
N GLY A 6 11.42 23.75 -8.81
CA GLY A 6 11.01 23.84 -7.41
C GLY A 6 9.77 23.01 -7.02
N ARG A 7 9.00 22.46 -7.97
CA ARG A 7 7.83 21.63 -7.61
C ARG A 7 8.25 20.19 -7.38
N VAL A 8 8.05 19.68 -6.16
CA VAL A 8 8.16 18.25 -5.87
C VAL A 8 6.85 17.59 -6.30
N LEU A 9 6.92 16.67 -7.27
CA LEU A 9 5.76 15.87 -7.69
C LEU A 9 5.74 14.53 -6.96
N PRO A 10 4.57 13.89 -6.78
CA PRO A 10 4.46 12.64 -6.04
C PRO A 10 5.39 11.52 -6.57
N ASP A 11 5.90 10.71 -5.66
CA ASP A 11 6.56 9.45 -5.99
C ASP A 11 5.57 8.52 -6.72
N CYS A 12 6.11 7.62 -7.55
CA CYS A 12 5.37 6.54 -8.20
C CYS A 12 5.61 5.24 -7.45
N TRP A 13 4.60 4.71 -6.78
CA TRP A 13 4.67 3.38 -6.18
C TRP A 13 3.75 2.41 -6.92
N GLY A 14 4.29 1.27 -7.38
CA GLY A 14 3.52 0.25 -8.08
C GLY A 14 2.62 -0.53 -7.11
N HIS A 15 1.30 -0.36 -7.20
CA HIS A 15 0.32 -1.10 -6.40
C HIS A 15 0.30 -2.56 -6.85
N ARG A 16 0.83 -3.44 -6.00
CA ARG A 16 1.14 -4.85 -6.32
C ARG A 16 2.11 -4.99 -7.51
N GLY A 17 3.01 -4.01 -7.66
CA GLY A 17 3.87 -3.80 -8.83
C GLY A 17 3.15 -3.08 -9.99
N ALA A 18 3.54 -3.36 -11.23
CA ALA A 18 2.86 -2.88 -12.44
C ALA A 18 1.65 -3.78 -12.79
N SER A 19 0.72 -3.91 -11.85
CA SER A 19 -0.33 -4.93 -11.83
C SER A 19 -1.38 -4.81 -12.95
N ALA A 20 -1.47 -3.66 -13.62
CA ALA A 20 -2.26 -3.53 -14.83
C ALA A 20 -1.67 -4.37 -15.99
N ALA A 21 -0.35 -4.36 -16.14
CA ALA A 21 0.36 -5.07 -17.21
C ALA A 21 0.68 -6.53 -16.84
N PHE A 22 1.10 -6.78 -15.60
CA PHE A 22 1.56 -8.09 -15.13
C PHE A 22 0.62 -8.69 -14.07
N PRO A 23 0.71 -9.97 -13.72
CA PRO A 23 -0.02 -10.53 -12.59
C PRO A 23 0.37 -9.83 -11.28
N GLU A 24 -0.62 -9.37 -10.52
CA GLU A 24 -0.40 -8.68 -9.24
C GLU A 24 0.42 -9.53 -8.25
N ASN A 25 1.23 -8.87 -7.42
CA ASN A 25 2.06 -9.50 -6.39
C ASN A 25 2.99 -10.60 -6.95
N THR A 26 3.66 -10.34 -8.07
CA THR A 26 4.65 -11.24 -8.66
C THR A 26 5.98 -10.52 -8.90
N LEU A 27 7.08 -11.29 -8.96
CA LEU A 27 8.41 -10.73 -9.25
C LEU A 27 8.42 -9.97 -10.59
N ALA A 28 7.79 -10.49 -11.65
CA ALA A 28 7.75 -9.75 -12.92
C ALA A 28 6.94 -8.43 -12.81
N SER A 29 5.89 -8.38 -12.00
CA SER A 29 5.14 -7.15 -11.75
C SER A 29 5.99 -6.11 -11.01
N PHE A 30 6.76 -6.54 -10.02
CA PHE A 30 7.68 -5.67 -9.29
C PHE A 30 8.82 -5.19 -10.18
N GLU A 31 9.48 -6.09 -10.91
CA GLU A 31 10.55 -5.75 -11.85
C GLU A 31 10.08 -4.80 -12.94
N ALA A 32 8.85 -4.96 -13.44
CA ALA A 32 8.27 -4.05 -14.42
C ALA A 32 8.06 -2.64 -13.85
N ALA A 33 7.51 -2.52 -12.64
CA ALA A 33 7.38 -1.22 -11.97
C ALA A 33 8.74 -0.53 -11.77
N ILE A 34 9.74 -1.28 -11.32
CA ILE A 34 11.11 -0.79 -11.15
C ILE A 34 11.71 -0.35 -12.49
N ARG A 35 11.49 -1.12 -13.56
CA ARG A 35 11.97 -0.81 -14.91
C ARG A 35 11.32 0.44 -15.50
N ASP A 36 10.04 0.68 -15.19
CA ASP A 36 9.35 1.92 -15.57
C ASP A 36 10.00 3.15 -14.88
N GLY A 37 10.61 2.96 -13.71
CA GLY A 37 11.24 4.01 -12.91
C GLY A 37 10.50 4.34 -11.61
N ALA A 38 9.66 3.44 -11.10
CA ALA A 38 8.96 3.62 -9.84
C ALA A 38 9.92 3.72 -8.65
N GLU A 39 9.72 4.69 -7.77
CA GLU A 39 10.49 4.86 -6.52
C GLU A 39 10.06 3.88 -5.43
N GLY A 40 8.93 3.20 -5.61
CA GLY A 40 8.45 2.20 -4.68
C GLY A 40 7.64 1.10 -5.35
N ILE A 41 7.50 0.00 -4.63
CA ILE A 41 6.54 -1.06 -4.92
C ILE A 41 5.74 -1.34 -3.66
N GLU A 42 4.51 -1.77 -3.85
CA GLU A 42 3.65 -2.23 -2.79
C GLU A 42 3.33 -3.70 -3.00
N SER A 43 3.23 -4.45 -1.90
CA SER A 43 2.74 -5.83 -1.89
C SER A 43 1.94 -6.09 -0.63
N ASP A 44 1.04 -7.04 -0.74
CA ASP A 44 0.22 -7.55 0.35
C ASP A 44 0.84 -8.80 0.98
N VAL A 45 0.67 -9.04 2.29
CA VAL A 45 1.20 -10.26 2.93
C VAL A 45 0.17 -11.08 3.71
N HIS A 46 0.29 -12.41 3.60
CA HIS A 46 -0.38 -13.41 4.42
C HIS A 46 0.62 -14.47 4.92
N VAL A 47 0.22 -15.26 5.90
CA VAL A 47 1.01 -16.40 6.42
C VAL A 47 0.31 -17.72 6.11
N SER A 48 1.04 -18.68 5.53
CA SER A 48 0.58 -20.06 5.32
C SER A 48 0.40 -20.83 6.65
N SER A 49 -0.14 -22.05 6.61
CA SER A 49 -0.29 -22.87 7.82
C SER A 49 1.04 -23.37 8.40
N ASP A 50 2.09 -23.42 7.59
CA ASP A 50 3.46 -23.84 7.91
C ASP A 50 4.45 -22.65 7.99
N ASP A 51 3.95 -21.47 8.37
CA ASP A 51 4.74 -20.29 8.76
C ASP A 51 5.55 -19.62 7.63
N VAL A 52 5.13 -19.77 6.37
CA VAL A 52 5.72 -19.03 5.26
C VAL A 52 4.94 -17.74 5.01
N VAL A 53 5.63 -16.60 5.04
CA VAL A 53 5.07 -15.29 4.68
C VAL A 53 5.06 -15.16 3.16
N ILE A 54 3.87 -15.06 2.57
CA ILE A 54 3.67 -14.99 1.12
C ILE A 54 3.12 -13.63 0.70
N MET A 55 3.46 -13.21 -0.52
CA MET A 55 3.01 -11.96 -1.11
C MET A 55 1.73 -12.17 -1.92
N PHE A 56 0.58 -11.83 -1.35
CA PHE A 56 -0.73 -12.08 -1.95
C PHE A 56 -1.84 -11.20 -1.35
N HIS A 57 -2.81 -10.75 -2.16
CA HIS A 57 -3.81 -9.79 -1.70
C HIS A 57 -4.93 -10.40 -0.87
N ASP A 58 -5.66 -11.35 -1.45
CA ASP A 58 -6.86 -11.90 -0.82
C ASP A 58 -6.50 -12.99 0.20
N PRO A 59 -7.34 -13.24 1.21
CA PRO A 59 -7.13 -14.40 2.08
C PRO A 59 -7.35 -15.76 1.37
N GLU A 60 -7.87 -15.74 0.14
CA GLU A 60 -8.27 -16.92 -0.65
C GLU A 60 -7.55 -16.90 -2.01
N LEU A 61 -7.10 -18.06 -2.49
CA LEU A 61 -6.28 -18.17 -3.70
C LEU A 61 -7.05 -17.98 -5.04
N SER A 62 -8.37 -18.14 -5.02
CA SER A 62 -9.17 -18.42 -6.22
C SER A 62 -9.33 -17.28 -7.21
N ARG A 63 -9.13 -16.02 -6.80
CA ARG A 63 -9.34 -14.88 -7.72
C ARG A 63 -8.23 -14.77 -8.77
N THR A 64 -6.98 -15.02 -8.39
CA THR A 64 -5.81 -14.71 -9.23
C THR A 64 -4.92 -15.90 -9.53
N THR A 65 -5.25 -17.09 -9.01
CA THR A 65 -4.46 -18.31 -9.19
C THR A 65 -5.30 -19.46 -9.73
N ASP A 66 -4.60 -20.50 -10.19
CA ASP A 66 -5.18 -21.77 -10.63
C ASP A 66 -5.56 -22.71 -9.48
N SER A 67 -5.61 -22.19 -8.25
CA SER A 67 -5.90 -22.95 -7.03
C SER A 67 -6.99 -22.29 -6.17
N THR A 68 -7.46 -23.03 -5.17
CA THR A 68 -8.53 -22.57 -4.27
C THR A 68 -8.15 -22.79 -2.80
N GLY A 69 -8.97 -22.25 -1.91
CA GLY A 69 -8.83 -22.38 -0.46
C GLY A 69 -8.14 -21.19 0.21
N ALA A 70 -8.34 -21.13 1.52
CA ALA A 70 -7.81 -20.06 2.36
C ALA A 70 -6.31 -20.28 2.59
N ILE A 71 -5.52 -19.22 2.41
CA ILE A 71 -4.05 -19.28 2.57
C ILE A 71 -3.66 -19.79 3.95
N LYS A 72 -4.33 -19.30 5.00
CA LYS A 72 -4.07 -19.67 6.40
C LYS A 72 -4.25 -21.17 6.70
N ASP A 73 -5.00 -21.88 5.86
CA ASP A 73 -5.35 -23.29 6.06
C ASP A 73 -4.50 -24.21 5.16
N ARG A 74 -3.60 -23.66 4.33
CA ARG A 74 -2.77 -24.40 3.38
C ARG A 74 -1.28 -24.30 3.69
N THR A 75 -0.56 -25.39 3.47
CA THR A 75 0.90 -25.41 3.55
C THR A 75 1.52 -24.78 2.31
N TRP A 76 2.65 -24.12 2.49
CA TRP A 76 3.48 -23.63 1.42
C TRP A 76 4.23 -24.79 0.76
N TYR A 77 4.85 -25.63 1.59
CA TYR A 77 5.68 -26.74 1.12
C TYR A 77 4.89 -28.02 0.88
N GLY A 78 5.46 -28.90 0.05
CA GLY A 78 5.00 -30.27 -0.16
C GLY A 78 4.35 -30.48 -1.53
N VAL A 79 3.99 -31.73 -1.83
CA VAL A 79 3.48 -32.12 -3.17
C VAL A 79 2.22 -31.35 -3.59
N ASP A 80 1.37 -31.00 -2.64
CA ASP A 80 0.16 -30.19 -2.84
C ASP A 80 0.31 -28.75 -2.29
N GLY A 81 1.56 -28.35 -2.02
CA GLY A 81 1.94 -27.08 -1.43
C GLY A 81 1.69 -25.89 -2.37
N MET A 82 1.52 -24.71 -1.78
CA MET A 82 1.31 -23.48 -2.54
C MET A 82 2.51 -23.06 -3.40
N GLU A 83 3.72 -23.60 -3.17
CA GLU A 83 4.90 -23.38 -4.03
C GLU A 83 4.68 -23.81 -5.50
N HIS A 84 3.70 -24.69 -5.75
CA HIS A 84 3.32 -25.16 -7.09
C HIS A 84 2.18 -24.36 -7.74
N VAL A 85 1.51 -23.49 -6.98
CA VAL A 85 0.38 -22.68 -7.47
C VAL A 85 0.88 -21.59 -8.42
N ARG A 86 0.10 -21.29 -9.47
CA ARG A 86 0.45 -20.29 -10.47
C ARG A 86 -0.64 -19.25 -10.67
N THR A 87 -0.24 -18.03 -11.01
CA THR A 87 -1.18 -16.99 -11.41
C THR A 87 -1.91 -17.36 -12.69
N VAL A 88 -3.18 -16.97 -12.82
CA VAL A 88 -3.97 -17.22 -14.05
C VAL A 88 -3.71 -16.18 -15.14
N LYS A 89 -3.32 -14.96 -14.76
CA LYS A 89 -2.93 -13.91 -15.70
C LYS A 89 -1.54 -14.23 -16.24
N GLU A 90 -1.34 -13.99 -17.54
CA GLU A 90 -0.05 -14.17 -18.21
C GLU A 90 0.92 -12.99 -17.93
N PRO A 91 2.24 -13.24 -17.87
CA PRO A 91 2.86 -14.57 -17.84
C PRO A 91 2.57 -15.28 -16.51
N ARG A 92 2.17 -16.56 -16.55
CA ARG A 92 1.93 -17.34 -15.32
C ARG A 92 3.18 -17.38 -14.45
N GLN A 93 3.04 -17.03 -13.18
CA GLN A 93 4.15 -16.99 -12.23
C GLN A 93 3.79 -17.67 -10.91
N ALA A 94 4.81 -18.08 -10.16
CA ALA A 94 4.64 -18.51 -8.78
C ALA A 94 4.22 -17.32 -7.90
N ILE A 95 3.55 -17.61 -6.79
CA ILE A 95 3.36 -16.64 -5.71
C ILE A 95 4.74 -16.42 -5.07
N PRO A 96 5.26 -15.20 -4.94
CA PRO A 96 6.53 -15.01 -4.27
C PRO A 96 6.36 -14.98 -2.74
N THR A 97 7.37 -15.44 -2.04
CA THR A 97 7.51 -15.33 -0.59
C THR A 97 8.11 -13.98 -0.20
N PHE A 98 7.89 -13.54 1.03
CA PHE A 98 8.48 -12.29 1.53
C PHE A 98 10.02 -12.34 1.56
N ALA A 99 10.62 -13.54 1.64
CA ALA A 99 12.06 -13.72 1.54
C ALA A 99 12.61 -13.38 0.14
N GLU A 100 11.78 -13.48 -0.91
CA GLU A 100 12.10 -13.13 -2.29
C GLU A 100 11.89 -11.63 -2.59
N THR A 101 11.96 -10.78 -1.55
CA THR A 101 11.86 -9.32 -1.70
C THR A 101 12.89 -8.82 -2.73
N PRO A 102 12.52 -7.94 -3.69
CA PRO A 102 13.45 -7.43 -4.69
C PRO A 102 14.68 -6.74 -4.10
N GLU A 103 15.87 -7.10 -4.59
CA GLU A 103 17.16 -6.62 -4.10
C GLU A 103 17.47 -5.15 -4.42
N ASN A 104 16.71 -4.50 -5.31
CA ASN A 104 17.02 -3.14 -5.77
C ASN A 104 16.91 -2.11 -4.65
N GLN A 105 18.03 -1.74 -4.04
CA GLN A 105 18.16 -0.86 -2.86
C GLN A 105 17.64 0.58 -3.04
N HIS A 106 17.34 1.01 -4.26
CA HIS A 106 16.83 2.36 -4.53
C HIS A 106 15.31 2.48 -4.41
N VAL A 107 14.61 1.35 -4.25
CA VAL A 107 13.15 1.28 -4.26
C VAL A 107 12.62 1.15 -2.83
N LYS A 108 11.55 1.84 -2.47
CA LYS A 108 10.83 1.59 -1.21
C LYS A 108 9.92 0.38 -1.36
N PHE A 109 9.78 -0.40 -0.29
CA PHE A 109 8.87 -1.54 -0.28
C PHE A 109 7.79 -1.35 0.77
N ASN A 110 6.59 -1.03 0.30
CA ASN A 110 5.41 -0.88 1.12
C ASN A 110 4.71 -2.24 1.27
N VAL A 111 4.62 -2.72 2.50
CA VAL A 111 4.09 -4.04 2.83
C VAL A 111 2.73 -3.87 3.48
N ASP A 112 1.65 -4.13 2.73
CA ASP A 112 0.30 -4.09 3.26
C ASP A 112 0.02 -5.33 4.14
N VAL A 113 -0.08 -5.11 5.44
CA VAL A 113 -0.33 -6.14 6.44
C VAL A 113 -1.83 -6.42 6.52
N LYS A 114 -2.23 -7.57 5.95
CA LYS A 114 -3.64 -7.93 5.87
C LYS A 114 -4.24 -8.21 7.26
N PRO A 115 -5.45 -7.70 7.53
CA PRO A 115 -6.04 -7.72 8.87
C PRO A 115 -6.38 -9.12 9.38
N GLN A 116 -6.38 -10.14 8.52
CA GLN A 116 -6.62 -11.55 8.84
C GLN A 116 -5.44 -12.22 9.56
N ASN A 117 -4.23 -11.68 9.43
CA ASN A 117 -3.04 -12.26 10.05
C ASN A 117 -3.10 -12.14 11.58
N ASP A 118 -2.49 -13.08 12.29
CA ASP A 118 -2.15 -12.87 13.70
C ASP A 118 -0.93 -11.91 13.79
N PRO A 119 -1.03 -10.76 14.49
CA PRO A 119 0.05 -9.77 14.50
C PRO A 119 1.37 -10.31 15.06
N GLN A 120 1.32 -11.08 16.16
CA GLN A 120 2.52 -11.59 16.82
C GLN A 120 3.22 -12.64 15.96
N ARG A 121 2.45 -13.57 15.40
CA ARG A 121 2.95 -14.57 14.45
C ARG A 121 3.55 -13.92 13.20
N LEU A 122 2.83 -12.99 12.57
CA LEU A 122 3.31 -12.36 11.33
C LEU A 122 4.59 -11.57 11.57
N PHE A 123 4.62 -10.66 12.54
CA PHE A 123 5.77 -9.78 12.72
C PHE A 123 7.00 -10.53 13.25
N SER A 124 6.85 -11.57 14.06
CA SER A 124 7.98 -12.43 14.45
C SER A 124 8.60 -13.15 13.25
N LEU A 125 7.77 -13.68 12.33
CA LEU A 125 8.24 -14.29 11.08
C LEU A 125 8.92 -13.26 10.16
N MET A 126 8.32 -12.09 9.98
CA MET A 126 8.92 -11.01 9.19
C MET A 126 10.25 -10.55 9.80
N ALA A 127 10.34 -10.41 11.12
CA ALA A 127 11.58 -10.05 11.81
C ALA A 127 12.67 -11.10 11.59
N LYS A 128 12.32 -12.40 11.67
CA LYS A 128 13.26 -13.49 11.33
C LYS A 128 13.79 -13.38 9.90
N ILE A 129 12.91 -13.09 8.93
CA ILE A 129 13.29 -12.95 7.51
C ILE A 129 14.18 -11.71 7.29
N ILE A 130 13.79 -10.57 7.86
CA ILE A 130 14.49 -9.28 7.70
C ILE A 130 15.87 -9.34 8.34
N THR A 131 15.95 -9.80 9.58
CA THR A 131 17.21 -9.83 10.36
C THR A 131 18.22 -10.86 9.85
N ALA A 132 17.77 -11.86 9.09
CA ALA A 132 18.64 -12.81 8.42
C ALA A 132 19.42 -12.19 7.23
N GLN A 133 19.00 -11.02 6.74
CA GLN A 133 19.71 -10.33 5.65
C GLN A 133 20.90 -9.51 6.16
N SER A 134 22.00 -9.51 5.41
CA SER A 134 23.18 -8.70 5.72
C SER A 134 22.86 -7.21 5.72
N ASP A 135 23.35 -6.46 6.71
CA ASP A 135 23.18 -5.01 6.82
C ASP A 135 21.71 -4.56 6.79
N TRP A 136 20.77 -5.42 7.22
CA TRP A 136 19.34 -5.15 7.10
C TRP A 136 18.94 -3.81 7.74
N GLU A 137 19.56 -3.43 8.86
CA GLU A 137 19.28 -2.17 9.58
C GLU A 137 19.54 -0.92 8.72
N THR A 138 20.52 -0.98 7.82
CA THR A 138 20.96 0.17 7.02
C THR A 138 20.51 0.10 5.57
N LYS A 139 20.35 -1.10 5.02
CA LYS A 139 20.00 -1.31 3.60
C LYS A 139 18.56 -1.74 3.36
N LEU A 140 17.94 -2.47 4.29
CA LEU A 140 16.60 -3.02 4.11
C LEU A 140 15.54 -2.25 4.90
N ALA A 141 15.65 -2.21 6.23
CA ALA A 141 14.67 -1.61 7.13
C ALA A 141 14.30 -0.16 6.77
N PRO A 142 15.24 0.72 6.37
CA PRO A 142 14.90 2.10 5.98
C PRO A 142 14.03 2.20 4.73
N ARG A 143 13.97 1.13 3.92
CA ARG A 143 13.15 1.06 2.70
C ARG A 143 11.78 0.45 2.94
N LEU A 144 11.63 -0.30 4.03
CA LEU A 144 10.39 -0.99 4.36
C LEU A 144 9.39 -0.01 5.01
N VAL A 145 8.13 -0.10 4.58
CA VAL A 145 7.00 0.62 5.18
C VAL A 145 5.91 -0.41 5.48
N LEU A 146 5.50 -0.53 6.73
CA LEU A 146 4.44 -1.46 7.15
C LEU A 146 3.07 -0.76 7.07
N GLY A 147 2.20 -1.21 6.16
CA GLY A 147 0.82 -0.76 6.02
C GLY A 147 -0.10 -1.44 7.01
N LEU A 148 -0.61 -0.72 8.00
CA LEU A 148 -1.46 -1.25 9.07
C LEU A 148 -2.92 -0.81 8.89
N TRP A 149 -3.82 -1.79 8.75
CA TRP A 149 -5.26 -1.54 8.67
C TRP A 149 -5.97 -1.42 10.02
N HIS A 150 -5.39 -2.00 11.08
CA HIS A 150 -6.05 -2.12 12.39
C HIS A 150 -5.09 -1.81 13.55
N PRO A 151 -5.51 -1.06 14.59
CA PRO A 151 -4.63 -0.64 15.69
C PRO A 151 -3.97 -1.81 16.44
N ARG A 152 -4.62 -2.97 16.46
CA ARG A 152 -4.07 -4.21 17.07
C ARG A 152 -2.70 -4.64 16.54
N PHE A 153 -2.32 -4.20 15.34
CA PHE A 153 -1.02 -4.53 14.76
C PHE A 153 0.11 -3.63 15.26
N ILE A 154 -0.21 -2.48 15.87
CA ILE A 154 0.78 -1.49 16.29
C ILE A 154 1.73 -2.03 17.36
N PRO A 155 1.27 -2.69 18.45
CA PRO A 155 2.18 -3.19 19.48
C PRO A 155 3.17 -4.21 18.93
N ALA A 156 2.69 -5.23 18.21
CA ALA A 156 3.55 -6.26 17.64
C ALA A 156 4.52 -5.71 16.57
N ALA A 157 4.08 -4.73 15.76
CA ALA A 157 4.98 -4.07 14.81
C ALA A 157 6.12 -3.32 15.52
N LYS A 158 5.84 -2.66 16.66
CA LYS A 158 6.85 -1.96 17.46
C LYS A 158 7.78 -2.92 18.19
N GLU A 159 7.24 -4.02 18.70
CA GLU A 159 7.99 -5.04 19.42
C GLU A 159 9.01 -5.73 18.51
N HIS A 160 8.57 -6.24 17.36
CA HIS A 160 9.40 -7.06 16.48
C HIS A 160 10.20 -6.25 15.45
N LEU A 161 9.70 -5.09 15.02
CA LEU A 161 10.28 -4.26 13.96
C LEU A 161 10.31 -2.76 14.34
N PRO A 162 10.93 -2.38 15.48
CA PRO A 162 10.90 -1.01 15.99
C PRO A 162 11.45 0.03 15.00
N GLY A 163 12.52 -0.33 14.27
CA GLY A 163 13.20 0.54 13.30
C GLY A 163 12.52 0.66 11.93
N VAL A 164 11.46 -0.11 11.66
CA VAL A 164 10.76 -0.07 10.36
C VAL A 164 9.68 1.00 10.36
N THR A 165 9.57 1.77 9.27
CA THR A 165 8.54 2.80 9.14
C THR A 165 7.15 2.18 9.15
N ARG A 166 6.19 2.82 9.82
CA ARG A 166 4.80 2.37 9.88
C ARG A 166 3.89 3.38 9.18
N SER A 167 2.91 2.86 8.47
CA SER A 167 1.84 3.63 7.85
C SER A 167 0.47 3.12 8.28
N PHE A 168 -0.49 4.03 8.42
CA PHE A 168 -1.90 3.63 8.44
C PHE A 168 -2.38 3.50 7.01
N ILE A 169 -3.02 2.38 6.67
CA ILE A 169 -3.71 2.21 5.40
C ILE A 169 -5.22 2.08 5.65
N GLY A 170 -6.02 2.87 4.92
CA GLY A 170 -7.46 2.78 5.06
C GLY A 170 -8.26 3.88 4.40
N ILE A 171 -9.52 3.96 4.80
CA ILE A 171 -10.51 4.89 4.23
C ILE A 171 -11.17 5.79 5.28
N SER A 172 -10.52 5.96 6.42
CA SER A 172 -11.08 6.65 7.59
C SER A 172 -10.08 7.64 8.20
N PRO A 173 -10.16 8.94 7.85
CA PRO A 173 -9.37 9.99 8.50
C PRO A 173 -9.58 10.03 10.03
N TYR A 174 -10.78 9.67 10.49
CA TYR A 174 -11.06 9.50 11.91
C TYR A 174 -10.19 8.41 12.55
N LEU A 175 -10.13 7.21 11.97
CA LEU A 175 -9.30 6.15 12.54
C LEU A 175 -7.82 6.54 12.50
N ALA A 176 -7.37 7.16 11.40
CA ALA A 176 -6.01 7.69 11.26
C ALA A 176 -5.64 8.61 12.43
N ARG A 177 -6.47 9.62 12.71
CA ARG A 177 -6.26 10.57 13.81
C ARG A 177 -6.33 9.90 15.19
N THR A 178 -7.32 9.05 15.40
CA THR A 178 -7.62 8.51 16.73
C THR A 178 -6.63 7.44 17.17
N TYR A 179 -6.16 6.58 16.25
CA TYR A 179 -5.42 5.37 16.61
C TYR A 179 -4.02 5.28 16.03
N PHE A 180 -3.70 6.03 14.97
CA PHE A 180 -2.45 5.87 14.24
C PHE A 180 -1.57 7.12 14.23
N TRP A 181 -2.12 8.29 14.58
CA TRP A 181 -1.43 9.58 14.45
C TRP A 181 -0.07 9.63 15.12
N ASP A 182 0.00 9.12 16.34
CA ASP A 182 1.22 9.10 17.17
C ASP A 182 2.08 7.84 16.95
N HIS A 183 1.71 6.99 16.01
CA HIS A 183 2.33 5.67 15.79
C HIS A 183 2.80 5.46 14.35
N CYS A 184 2.34 6.29 13.42
CA CYS A 184 2.66 6.22 12.00
C CYS A 184 3.17 7.56 11.49
N ASP A 185 4.17 7.50 10.62
CA ASP A 185 4.72 8.68 9.92
C ASP A 185 4.07 8.87 8.54
N PHE A 186 3.45 7.81 8.04
CA PHE A 186 2.85 7.71 6.71
C PHE A 186 1.36 7.39 6.83
N PHE A 187 0.55 7.91 5.92
CA PHE A 187 -0.87 7.62 5.80
C PHE A 187 -1.21 7.28 4.35
N SER A 188 -1.59 6.03 4.09
CA SER A 188 -2.00 5.50 2.80
C SER A 188 -3.53 5.50 2.70
N MET A 189 -4.10 6.53 2.09
CA MET A 189 -5.55 6.76 2.11
C MET A 189 -6.19 6.48 0.76
N SER A 190 -7.42 5.94 0.77
CA SER A 190 -8.18 5.83 -0.46
C SER A 190 -8.45 7.21 -1.09
N PHE A 191 -8.30 7.31 -2.41
CA PHE A 191 -8.52 8.55 -3.15
C PHE A 191 -9.89 9.17 -2.86
N GLY A 192 -10.95 8.36 -2.83
CA GLY A 192 -12.32 8.82 -2.63
C GLY A 192 -12.54 9.51 -1.28
N VAL A 193 -11.94 9.02 -0.20
CA VAL A 193 -12.14 9.67 1.11
C VAL A 193 -11.43 11.02 1.17
N LEU A 194 -10.31 11.16 0.45
CA LEU A 194 -9.59 12.42 0.35
C LEU A 194 -10.41 13.48 -0.43
N THR A 195 -11.30 13.13 -1.35
CA THR A 195 -12.10 14.16 -2.06
C THR A 195 -13.12 14.88 -1.16
N THR A 196 -13.40 14.37 0.04
CA THR A 196 -14.35 14.98 0.98
C THR A 196 -13.77 16.17 1.72
N SER A 197 -14.62 16.97 2.38
CA SER A 197 -14.16 18.09 3.22
C SER A 197 -13.35 17.64 4.44
N ASP A 198 -13.68 16.48 5.03
CA ASP A 198 -12.86 15.87 6.09
C ASP A 198 -11.52 15.38 5.54
N GLY A 199 -11.53 14.81 4.33
CA GLY A 199 -10.34 14.44 3.59
C GLY A 199 -9.43 15.63 3.30
N GLU A 200 -9.98 16.78 2.91
CA GLU A 200 -9.22 18.01 2.71
C GLU A 200 -8.55 18.51 3.99
N LYS A 201 -9.30 18.54 5.11
CA LYS A 201 -8.74 18.87 6.42
C LYS A 201 -7.61 17.91 6.78
N PHE A 202 -7.79 16.61 6.55
CA PHE A 202 -6.78 15.59 6.81
C PHE A 202 -5.50 15.83 6.00
N ARG A 203 -5.59 16.22 4.72
CA ARG A 203 -4.41 16.59 3.93
C ARG A 203 -3.65 17.77 4.53
N GLN A 204 -4.38 18.81 4.95
CA GLN A 204 -3.79 19.99 5.56
C GLN A 204 -3.10 19.66 6.89
N GLU A 205 -3.73 18.82 7.71
CA GLU A 205 -3.17 18.32 8.96
C GLU A 205 -1.88 17.50 8.73
N CYS A 206 -1.88 16.58 7.77
CA CYS A 206 -0.69 15.81 7.43
C CYS A 206 0.46 16.73 7.00
N LYS A 207 0.18 17.69 6.11
CA LYS A 207 1.17 18.67 5.66
C LYS A 207 1.72 19.51 6.82
N ALA A 208 0.84 20.01 7.69
CA ALA A 208 1.24 20.83 8.84
C ALA A 208 2.07 20.05 9.87
N ALA A 209 1.79 18.75 10.05
CA ALA A 209 2.50 17.88 10.97
C ALA A 209 3.73 17.19 10.36
N GLY A 210 4.06 17.45 9.09
CA GLY A 210 5.16 16.79 8.38
C GLY A 210 4.93 15.29 8.14
N LYS A 211 3.68 14.81 8.23
CA LYS A 211 3.30 13.42 7.97
C LYS A 211 3.22 13.17 6.47
N LYS A 212 3.66 12.00 6.02
CA LYS A 212 3.65 11.60 4.62
C LYS A 212 2.28 11.11 4.21
N LEU A 213 1.73 11.63 3.12
CA LEU A 213 0.43 11.24 2.59
C LEU A 213 0.60 10.50 1.27
N MET A 214 0.10 9.27 1.23
CA MET A 214 0.06 8.41 0.05
C MET A 214 -1.39 8.18 -0.34
N VAL A 215 -1.67 8.05 -1.63
CA VAL A 215 -3.04 7.87 -2.12
C VAL A 215 -3.17 6.66 -3.05
N TRP A 216 -4.20 5.85 -2.83
CA TRP A 216 -4.46 4.63 -3.59
C TRP A 216 -5.95 4.47 -3.96
N THR A 217 -6.29 3.65 -4.96
CA THR A 217 -5.43 3.28 -6.10
C THR A 217 -5.74 4.26 -7.22
N VAL A 218 -4.72 4.97 -7.73
CA VAL A 218 -4.90 6.07 -8.67
C VAL A 218 -4.43 5.65 -10.06
N ASN A 219 -5.37 5.21 -10.90
CA ASN A 219 -5.06 4.71 -12.24
C ASN A 219 -5.46 5.66 -13.38
N LYS A 220 -6.27 6.68 -13.08
CA LYS A 220 -6.78 7.61 -14.10
C LYS A 220 -5.98 8.91 -14.12
N PRO A 221 -5.59 9.43 -15.30
CA PRO A 221 -4.84 10.69 -15.40
C PRO A 221 -5.51 11.88 -14.68
N GLU A 222 -6.83 12.01 -14.73
CA GLU A 222 -7.55 13.08 -14.03
C GLU A 222 -7.43 12.97 -12.50
N HIS A 223 -7.35 11.75 -11.96
CA HIS A 223 -7.10 11.52 -10.54
C HIS A 223 -5.62 11.72 -10.18
N MET A 224 -4.69 11.35 -11.07
CA MET A 224 -3.25 11.63 -10.89
C MET A 224 -3.01 13.14 -10.82
N MET A 225 -3.60 13.92 -11.73
CA MET A 225 -3.52 15.37 -11.69
C MET A 225 -4.11 15.94 -10.39
N GLU A 226 -5.21 15.36 -9.92
CA GLU A 226 -5.82 15.80 -8.67
C GLU A 226 -4.95 15.49 -7.44
N ALA A 227 -4.31 14.32 -7.40
CA ALA A 227 -3.33 13.96 -6.39
C ALA A 227 -2.11 14.91 -6.42
N VAL A 228 -1.66 15.35 -7.60
CA VAL A 228 -0.64 16.39 -7.75
C VAL A 228 -1.09 17.72 -7.15
N ARG A 229 -2.34 18.14 -7.40
CA ARG A 229 -2.91 19.38 -6.82
C ARG A 229 -3.05 19.31 -5.31
N TRP A 230 -3.25 18.11 -4.78
CA TRP A 230 -3.29 17.84 -3.34
C TRP A 230 -1.90 17.80 -2.69
N GLU A 231 -0.83 17.82 -3.50
CA GLU A 231 0.55 17.74 -3.03
C GLU A 231 0.80 16.51 -2.14
N VAL A 232 0.21 15.37 -2.52
CA VAL A 232 0.51 14.10 -1.85
C VAL A 232 1.97 13.71 -2.08
N ASP A 233 2.57 12.98 -1.16
CA ASP A 233 3.95 12.52 -1.29
C ASP A 233 4.07 11.34 -2.27
N CYS A 234 3.05 10.51 -2.40
CA CYS A 234 3.09 9.30 -3.22
C CYS A 234 1.75 8.94 -3.85
N ILE A 235 1.80 8.50 -5.10
CA ILE A 235 0.70 7.88 -5.82
C ILE A 235 0.96 6.37 -5.92
N LEU A 236 0.06 5.56 -5.34
CA LEU A 236 0.01 4.13 -5.56
C LEU A 236 -0.88 3.83 -6.77
N THR A 237 -0.32 3.15 -7.78
CA THR A 237 -0.97 2.94 -9.07
C THR A 237 -0.66 1.59 -9.68
N ASP A 238 -1.63 1.01 -10.40
CA ASP A 238 -1.45 -0.22 -11.18
C ASP A 238 -0.74 0.05 -12.52
N VAL A 239 -0.74 1.32 -12.95
CA VAL A 239 -0.26 1.80 -14.25
C VAL A 239 0.94 2.74 -14.08
N THR A 240 2.03 2.20 -13.52
CA THR A 240 3.28 2.92 -13.20
C THR A 240 3.79 3.79 -14.33
N LYS A 241 3.91 3.22 -15.55
CA LYS A 241 4.34 3.97 -16.74
C LYS A 241 3.46 5.19 -17.04
N THR A 242 2.15 5.06 -16.91
CA THR A 242 1.21 6.18 -17.18
C THR A 242 1.47 7.37 -16.25
N TRP A 243 1.67 7.11 -14.96
CA TRP A 243 2.00 8.18 -14.01
C TRP A 243 3.38 8.77 -14.30
N LEU A 244 4.39 7.95 -14.56
CA LEU A 244 5.77 8.40 -14.79
C LEU A 244 5.88 9.25 -16.07
N ASP A 245 5.22 8.86 -17.15
CA ASP A 245 5.14 9.64 -18.39
C ASP A 245 4.43 10.98 -18.16
N MET A 246 3.30 10.97 -17.43
CA MET A 246 2.56 12.18 -17.07
C MET A 246 3.38 13.11 -16.18
N ARG A 247 4.09 12.57 -15.20
CA ARG A 247 4.96 13.32 -14.28
C ARG A 247 6.12 13.99 -15.02
N SER A 248 6.73 13.29 -15.98
CA SER A 248 7.75 13.86 -16.89
C SER A 248 7.19 15.03 -17.71
N ALA A 249 5.97 14.88 -18.25
CA ALA A 249 5.30 15.95 -18.98
C ALA A 249 4.97 17.16 -18.08
N LEU A 250 4.55 16.92 -16.83
CA LEU A 250 4.29 17.97 -15.84
C LEU A 250 5.55 18.74 -15.44
N TYR A 251 6.70 18.08 -15.32
CA TYR A 251 7.98 18.78 -15.10
C TYR A 251 8.33 19.72 -16.25
N THR A 252 7.99 19.32 -17.49
CA THR A 252 8.25 20.10 -18.70
C THR A 252 7.31 21.31 -18.81
N ASP A 253 6.00 21.11 -18.63
CA ASP A 253 5.00 22.16 -18.76
C ASP A 253 3.76 21.87 -17.88
N TYR A 254 3.85 22.26 -16.62
CA TYR A 254 2.81 22.00 -15.63
C TYR A 254 1.45 22.58 -16.03
N GLU A 255 1.41 23.82 -16.49
CA GLU A 255 0.16 24.51 -16.84
C GLU A 255 -0.52 23.84 -18.04
N LYS A 256 0.24 23.56 -19.10
CA LYS A 256 -0.30 22.91 -20.31
C LYS A 256 -0.85 21.52 -20.02
N ILE A 257 -0.16 20.71 -19.22
CA ILE A 257 -0.65 19.38 -18.86
C ILE A 257 -1.81 19.48 -17.86
N GLY A 258 -1.70 20.35 -16.86
CA GLY A 258 -2.73 20.54 -15.84
C GLY A 258 -4.09 21.02 -16.39
N LEU A 259 -4.08 21.85 -17.44
CA LEU A 259 -5.29 22.34 -18.13
C LEU A 259 -6.07 21.23 -18.86
N GLN A 260 -5.44 20.10 -19.19
CA GLN A 260 -6.11 18.98 -19.86
C GLN A 260 -7.05 18.22 -18.92
N TYR A 261 -6.86 18.33 -17.61
CA TYR A 261 -7.55 17.53 -16.61
C TYR A 261 -8.40 18.39 -15.69
N SER A 262 -9.68 18.55 -16.04
CA SER A 262 -10.64 19.27 -15.20
C SER A 262 -10.95 18.54 -13.89
N ARG A 263 -11.28 19.29 -12.83
CA ARG A 263 -11.84 18.77 -11.59
C ARG A 263 -13.29 18.28 -11.72
N SER A 264 -13.93 18.49 -12.88
CA SER A 264 -15.35 18.19 -13.10
C SER A 264 -15.72 16.73 -12.77
N PHE A 265 -14.77 15.79 -12.85
CA PHE A 265 -14.98 14.38 -12.52
C PHE A 265 -15.47 14.16 -11.07
N LEU A 266 -15.18 15.09 -10.15
CA LEU A 266 -15.67 15.04 -8.76
C LEU A 266 -17.21 15.11 -8.68
N TRP A 267 -17.87 15.62 -9.72
CA TRP A 267 -19.32 15.78 -9.80
C TRP A 267 -19.99 14.88 -10.84
N THR A 268 -19.23 14.08 -11.61
CA THR A 268 -19.80 13.17 -12.61
C THR A 268 -20.29 11.85 -12.02
N THR A 269 -19.97 11.57 -10.75
CA THR A 269 -20.38 10.36 -10.04
C THR A 269 -20.65 10.65 -8.57
N LEU A 270 -21.67 9.99 -8.01
CA LEU A 270 -21.99 10.06 -6.58
C LEU A 270 -20.88 9.46 -5.70
N TYR A 271 -19.93 8.70 -6.28
CA TYR A 271 -18.84 8.08 -5.54
C TYR A 271 -18.07 9.09 -4.69
N TYR A 272 -17.80 10.30 -5.20
CA TYR A 272 -17.03 11.32 -4.48
C TYR A 272 -17.81 12.11 -3.43
N TYR A 273 -19.10 11.84 -3.29
CA TYR A 273 -19.97 12.62 -2.41
C TYR A 273 -19.83 12.13 -0.97
N THR A 274 -19.79 13.07 -0.02
CA THR A 274 -19.55 12.78 1.39
C THR A 274 -20.45 11.67 1.97
N PRO A 275 -21.78 11.63 1.73
CA PRO A 275 -22.63 10.56 2.26
C PRO A 275 -22.25 9.17 1.75
N VAL A 276 -21.83 9.07 0.49
CA VAL A 276 -21.40 7.80 -0.13
C VAL A 276 -20.06 7.35 0.45
N GLN A 277 -19.11 8.28 0.62
CA GLN A 277 -17.83 7.99 1.27
C GLN A 277 -18.01 7.61 2.75
N MET A 278 -18.91 8.27 3.48
CA MET A 278 -19.28 7.90 4.86
C MET A 278 -19.87 6.48 4.93
N TYR A 279 -20.70 6.11 3.97
CA TYR A 279 -21.25 4.76 3.87
C TYR A 279 -20.15 3.72 3.62
N PHE A 280 -19.27 3.94 2.64
CA PHE A 280 -18.13 3.05 2.39
C PHE A 280 -17.24 2.90 3.61
N ARG A 281 -16.90 4.02 4.27
CA ARG A 281 -16.15 4.02 5.53
C ARG A 281 -16.84 3.14 6.58
N SER A 282 -18.13 3.35 6.83
CA SER A 282 -18.89 2.55 7.81
C SER A 282 -18.88 1.06 7.48
N MET A 283 -18.98 0.69 6.20
CA MET A 283 -18.90 -0.71 5.78
C MET A 283 -17.51 -1.32 6.03
N VAL A 284 -16.44 -0.60 5.67
CA VAL A 284 -15.06 -1.08 5.89
C VAL A 284 -14.74 -1.16 7.38
N ASP A 285 -15.11 -0.15 8.16
CA ASP A 285 -14.92 -0.13 9.62
C ASP A 285 -15.63 -1.34 10.28
N LYS A 286 -16.86 -1.67 9.86
CA LYS A 286 -17.58 -2.87 10.34
C LYS A 286 -16.91 -4.17 9.90
N ARG A 287 -16.43 -4.24 8.66
CA ARG A 287 -15.71 -5.42 8.14
C ARG A 287 -14.41 -5.65 8.90
N LEU A 288 -13.62 -4.60 9.11
CA LEU A 288 -12.38 -4.67 9.89
C LEU A 288 -12.67 -5.15 11.31
N GLN A 289 -13.70 -4.62 11.97
CA GLN A 289 -14.04 -5.06 13.32
C GLN A 289 -14.51 -6.51 13.40
N LYS A 290 -15.21 -7.00 12.37
CA LYS A 290 -15.59 -8.41 12.26
C LYS A 290 -14.36 -9.33 12.13
N ILE A 291 -13.31 -8.87 11.44
CA ILE A 291 -12.10 -9.68 11.19
C ILE A 291 -11.13 -9.61 12.37
N ALA A 292 -10.91 -8.41 12.91
CA ALA A 292 -9.80 -8.08 13.78
C ALA A 292 -10.23 -7.70 15.22
N GLY A 293 -11.53 -7.73 15.52
CA GLY A 293 -12.08 -7.28 16.79
C GLY A 293 -12.36 -5.77 16.84
N PRO A 294 -12.91 -5.25 17.94
CA PRO A 294 -13.22 -3.82 18.07
C PRO A 294 -11.95 -2.96 17.93
N PHE A 295 -12.12 -1.74 17.44
CA PHE A 295 -11.03 -0.76 17.49
C PHE A 295 -10.81 -0.33 18.93
N THR A 296 -9.70 -0.76 19.51
CA THR A 296 -9.22 -0.30 20.81
C THR A 296 -7.94 0.50 20.62
N PRO A 297 -7.65 1.48 21.50
CA PRO A 297 -6.35 2.12 21.54
C PRO A 297 -5.25 1.05 21.62
N ALA A 298 -4.12 1.29 20.95
CA ALA A 298 -2.96 0.43 21.10
C ALA A 298 -2.45 0.57 22.54
N THR A 299 -2.75 -0.41 23.39
CA THR A 299 -2.12 -0.53 24.70
C THR A 299 -0.73 -1.08 24.47
N ILE A 300 0.29 -0.24 24.59
CA ILE A 300 1.64 -0.74 24.85
C ILE A 300 1.58 -1.18 26.31
N ASP A 301 1.48 -2.48 26.57
CA ASP A 301 1.78 -2.97 27.91
C ASP A 301 3.23 -2.55 28.19
N THR A 302 3.39 -1.56 29.07
CA THR A 302 4.69 -1.20 29.61
C THR A 302 5.14 -2.37 30.48
N ALA A 303 5.92 -3.27 29.90
CA ALA A 303 6.74 -4.25 30.61
C ALA A 303 8.21 -3.86 30.45
#